data_AF-A0A3N5ZKR8-F1
#
_entry.id   AF-A0A3N5ZKR8-F1
#
_cell.length_a   1.000
_cell.length_b   1.000
_cell.length_c   1.000
_cell.angle_alpha   90.00
_cell.angle_beta   90.00
_cell.angle_gamma   90.00
#
_symmetry.space_group_name_H-M   'P 1'
#
loop_
_entity.id
_entity.type
_entity.pdbx_description
1 polymer ?
#
loop_
_entity_poly.entity_id
_entity_poly.type
_entity_poly.pdbx_seq_one_letter_code
_entity_poly.pdbx_strand_id
1 'polypeptide(L)'
;PIPMMRAVADVTRPHRIKTIVSLNSIMIDGTGMCGGCRVVVGDKTQFACVDGPEFDAHIVNFDVLRQRNSMYRDAERQALEKFEQDPSADVACMKETCRLQNL
;
A
#
# COMPACT_ATOMS: atom_id res chain seq x y z
N PRO A 1 9.94 3.11 3.73
CA PRO A 1 8.76 3.97 4.06
C PRO A 1 8.59 5.11 3.04
N ILE A 2 7.37 5.60 2.79
CA ILE A 2 7.13 6.66 1.78
C ILE A 2 7.99 7.92 2.00
N PRO A 3 8.13 8.46 3.23
CA PRO A 3 8.99 9.63 3.44
C PRO A 3 10.47 9.37 3.07
N MET A 4 10.97 8.19 3.39
CA MET A 4 12.33 7.77 3.04
C MET A 4 12.51 7.64 1.51
N MET A 5 11.55 7.01 0.83
CA MET A 5 11.59 6.82 -0.62
C MET A 5 11.60 8.16 -1.36
N ARG A 6 10.77 9.12 -0.91
CA ARG A 6 10.76 10.50 -1.42
C ARG A 6 12.10 11.20 -1.17
N ALA A 7 12.62 11.14 0.06
CA ALA A 7 13.87 11.80 0.42
C ALA A 7 15.04 11.30 -0.43
N VAL A 8 15.14 9.98 -0.66
CA VAL A 8 16.17 9.40 -1.52
C VAL A 8 16.00 9.87 -2.97
N ALA A 9 14.77 9.87 -3.50
CA ALA A 9 14.50 10.36 -4.85
C ALA A 9 14.91 11.84 -5.04
N ASP A 10 14.65 12.68 -4.04
CA ASP A 10 14.99 14.10 -4.08
C ASP A 10 16.50 14.34 -3.98
N VAL A 11 17.23 13.52 -3.21
CA VAL A 11 18.71 13.59 -3.10
C VAL A 11 19.38 13.15 -4.40
N THR A 12 18.87 12.12 -5.06
CA THR A 12 19.50 11.56 -6.28
C THR A 12 19.18 12.33 -7.56
N ARG A 13 18.04 13.04 -7.60
CA ARG A 13 17.56 13.76 -8.80
C ARG A 13 18.56 14.82 -9.33
N PRO A 14 19.14 15.73 -8.52
CA PRO A 14 20.12 16.71 -9.00
C PRO A 14 21.39 16.08 -9.57
N HIS A 15 21.77 14.91 -9.04
CA HIS A 15 22.95 14.15 -9.45
C HIS A 15 22.70 13.28 -10.69
N ARG A 16 21.47 13.28 -11.22
CA ARG A 16 21.04 12.44 -12.35
C ARG A 16 21.31 10.95 -12.12
N ILE A 17 21.27 10.52 -10.86
CA ILE A 17 21.43 9.11 -10.49
C ILE A 17 20.06 8.43 -10.64
N LYS A 18 19.96 7.52 -11.61
CA LYS A 18 18.74 6.72 -11.82
C LYS A 18 18.34 6.02 -10.52
N THR A 19 17.13 6.27 -10.06
CA THR A 19 16.62 5.75 -8.79
C THR A 19 15.33 4.99 -9.02
N ILE A 20 15.35 3.71 -8.70
CA ILE A 20 14.16 2.85 -8.75
C ILE A 20 13.63 2.68 -7.33
N VAL A 21 12.31 2.73 -7.19
CA VAL A 21 11.63 2.58 -5.91
C VAL A 21 10.56 1.49 -6.01
N SER A 22 10.54 0.60 -5.02
CA SER A 22 9.45 -0.37 -4.84
C SER A 22 8.34 0.26 -3.99
N LEU A 23 7.19 0.55 -4.59
CA LEU A 23 6.09 1.25 -3.94
C LEU A 23 5.27 0.30 -3.05
N ASN A 24 4.91 0.78 -1.86
CA ASN A 24 4.14 0.03 -0.87
C ASN A 24 2.67 0.51 -0.80
N SER A 25 2.00 0.65 -1.94
CA SER A 25 0.58 1.01 -2.00
C SER A 25 -0.32 -0.08 -1.40
N ILE A 26 -1.48 0.29 -0.83
CA ILE A 26 -2.52 -0.65 -0.39
C ILE A 26 -2.89 -1.62 -1.54
N MET A 27 -3.00 -2.92 -1.23
CA MET A 27 -3.41 -3.96 -2.16
C MET A 27 -4.59 -4.75 -1.59
N ILE A 28 -5.47 -5.25 -2.46
CA ILE A 28 -6.61 -6.11 -2.08
C ILE A 28 -6.51 -7.43 -2.84
N ASP A 29 -6.72 -7.38 -4.15
CA ASP A 29 -6.69 -8.53 -5.06
C ASP A 29 -5.27 -8.91 -5.49
N GLY A 30 -4.43 -7.91 -5.80
CA GLY A 30 -3.06 -8.12 -6.28
C GLY A 30 -2.95 -8.58 -7.74
N THR A 31 -4.06 -8.68 -8.47
CA THR A 31 -4.09 -9.19 -9.86
C THR A 31 -4.55 -8.16 -10.89
N GLY A 32 -4.79 -6.92 -10.47
CA GLY A 32 -5.13 -5.80 -11.36
C GLY A 32 -6.61 -5.59 -11.64
N MET A 33 -7.49 -6.25 -10.89
CA MET A 33 -8.95 -6.18 -11.03
C MET A 33 -9.56 -5.04 -10.20
N CYS A 34 -8.98 -4.68 -9.04
CA CYS A 34 -9.63 -3.70 -8.13
C CYS A 34 -9.10 -2.26 -8.21
N GLY A 35 -7.89 -2.04 -8.71
CA GLY A 35 -7.26 -0.70 -8.74
C GLY A 35 -6.98 -0.08 -7.36
N GLY A 36 -7.00 -0.87 -6.28
CA GLY A 36 -6.62 -0.48 -4.92
C GLY A 36 -5.16 -0.05 -4.84
N CYS A 37 -4.29 -0.71 -5.59
CA CYS A 37 -2.86 -0.40 -5.66
C CYS A 37 -2.50 0.70 -6.68
N ARG A 38 -3.48 1.48 -7.15
CA ARG A 38 -3.22 2.51 -8.17
C ARG A 38 -2.25 3.58 -7.65
N VAL A 39 -1.32 3.96 -8.52
CA VAL A 39 -0.28 4.96 -8.32
C VAL A 39 -0.24 5.90 -9.53
N VAL A 40 0.22 7.14 -9.31
CA VAL A 40 0.42 8.12 -10.40
C VAL A 40 1.91 8.23 -10.67
N VAL A 41 2.31 7.91 -11.89
CA VAL A 41 3.70 7.86 -12.36
C VAL A 41 3.78 8.65 -13.66
N GLY A 42 4.45 9.80 -13.62
CA GLY A 42 4.33 10.83 -14.65
C GLY A 42 2.88 11.28 -14.81
N ASP A 43 2.39 11.30 -16.05
CA ASP A 43 1.01 11.69 -16.38
C ASP A 43 0.04 10.49 -16.46
N LYS A 44 0.48 9.31 -16.02
CA LYS A 44 -0.30 8.07 -16.12
C LYS A 44 -0.67 7.52 -14.74
N THR A 45 -1.89 6.98 -14.66
CA THR A 45 -2.27 6.10 -13.55
C THR A 45 -1.88 4.67 -13.90
N GLN A 46 -1.15 4.00 -13.01
CA GLN A 46 -0.68 2.62 -13.15
C GLN A 46 -1.05 1.80 -11.92
N PHE A 47 -1.07 0.48 -12.02
CA PHE A 47 -1.38 -0.44 -10.93
C PHE A 47 -0.11 -1.11 -10.42
N ALA A 48 0.27 -0.83 -9.17
CA ALA A 48 1.54 -1.33 -8.63
C ALA A 48 1.65 -2.86 -8.60
N CYS A 49 0.54 -3.60 -8.54
CA CYS A 49 0.56 -5.07 -8.52
C CYS A 49 0.72 -5.72 -9.91
N VAL A 50 0.51 -4.98 -10.99
CA VAL A 50 0.62 -5.49 -12.37
C VAL A 50 1.73 -4.76 -13.14
N ASP A 51 1.75 -3.43 -13.07
CA ASP A 51 2.72 -2.57 -13.77
C ASP A 51 4.00 -2.32 -12.96
N GLY A 52 4.01 -2.70 -11.68
CA GLY A 52 5.08 -2.41 -10.71
C GLY A 52 5.63 -3.66 -10.02
N PRO A 53 5.95 -3.60 -8.71
CA PRO A 53 5.84 -2.45 -7.80
C PRO A 53 6.97 -1.43 -7.96
N GLU A 54 7.95 -1.74 -8.81
CA GLU A 54 9.16 -0.95 -9.05
C GLU A 54 8.91 0.13 -10.12
N PHE A 55 9.10 1.39 -9.75
CA PHE A 55 8.93 2.53 -10.65
C PHE A 55 10.14 3.47 -10.58
N ASP A 56 10.29 4.32 -11.59
CA ASP A 56 11.23 5.43 -11.53
C ASP A 56 10.79 6.44 -10.47
N ALA A 57 11.57 6.53 -9.40
CA ALA A 57 11.28 7.35 -8.24
C ALA A 57 11.19 8.85 -8.59
N HIS A 58 11.82 9.29 -9.68
CA HIS A 58 11.85 10.70 -10.06
C HIS A 58 10.53 11.18 -10.65
N ILE A 59 9.68 10.28 -11.14
CA ILE A 59 8.37 10.58 -11.75
C ILE A 59 7.19 10.05 -10.93
N VAL A 60 7.42 9.45 -9.77
CA VAL A 60 6.34 9.02 -8.86
C VAL A 60 5.73 10.22 -8.14
N ASN A 61 4.40 10.30 -8.10
CA ASN A 61 3.69 11.26 -7.25
C ASN A 61 3.58 10.72 -5.80
N PHE A 62 4.55 11.08 -4.97
CA PHE A 62 4.60 10.66 -3.56
C PHE A 62 3.49 11.25 -2.69
N ASP A 63 2.92 12.41 -3.04
CA ASP A 63 1.86 13.04 -2.25
C ASP A 63 0.54 12.28 -2.37
N VAL A 64 0.17 11.88 -3.59
CA VAL A 64 -0.97 11.00 -3.84
C VAL A 64 -0.76 9.64 -3.15
N LEU A 65 0.41 9.03 -3.30
CA LEU A 65 0.73 7.75 -2.66
C LEU A 65 0.59 7.83 -1.13
N ARG A 66 1.09 8.90 -0.50
CA ARG A 66 0.97 9.13 0.94
C ARG A 66 -0.48 9.26 1.37
N GLN A 67 -1.27 10.07 0.67
CA GLN A 67 -2.69 10.26 0.99
C GLN A 67 -3.46 8.93 0.91
N ARG A 68 -3.20 8.14 -0.14
CA ARG A 68 -3.82 6.83 -0.31
C ARG A 68 -3.46 5.87 0.81
N ASN A 69 -2.19 5.77 1.19
CA ASN A 69 -1.76 4.92 2.29
C ASN A 69 -2.26 5.36 3.67
N SER A 70 -2.76 6.59 3.81
CA SER A 70 -3.40 7.04 5.05
C SER A 70 -4.92 6.81 5.11
N MET A 71 -5.52 6.29 4.04
CA MET A 71 -6.98 6.20 3.89
C MET A 71 -7.68 5.42 5.01
N TYR A 72 -7.06 4.35 5.51
CA TYR A 72 -7.67 3.44 6.49
C TYR A 72 -7.13 3.60 7.91
N ARG A 73 -6.35 4.64 8.21
CA ARG A 73 -5.66 4.77 9.52
C ARG A 73 -6.60 4.73 10.73
N ASP A 74 -7.80 5.30 10.61
CA ASP A 74 -8.79 5.27 11.69
C ASP A 74 -9.41 3.88 11.87
N ALA A 75 -9.71 3.18 10.77
CA ALA A 75 -10.21 1.82 10.81
C ALA A 75 -9.15 0.83 11.32
N GLU A 76 -7.89 1.00 10.88
CA GLU A 76 -6.74 0.23 11.36
C GLU A 76 -6.55 0.40 12.87
N ARG A 77 -6.64 1.65 13.37
CA ARG A 77 -6.56 1.94 14.81
C ARG A 77 -7.69 1.27 15.59
N GLN A 78 -8.94 1.41 15.14
CA GLN A 78 -10.08 0.79 15.81
C GLN A 78 -10.00 -0.74 15.80
N ALA A 79 -9.54 -1.34 14.69
CA ALA A 79 -9.34 -2.77 14.57
C ALA A 79 -8.25 -3.27 15.53
N LEU A 80 -7.15 -2.53 15.67
CA LEU A 80 -6.09 -2.85 16.61
C LEU A 80 -6.57 -2.73 18.07
N GLU A 81 -7.24 -1.63 18.43
CA GLU A 81 -7.80 -1.42 19.78
C GLU A 81 -8.79 -2.53 20.16
N LYS A 82 -9.64 -2.95 19.21
CA LYS A 82 -10.57 -4.07 19.43
C LYS A 82 -9.82 -5.38 19.65
N PHE A 83 -8.82 -5.66 18.81
CA PHE A 83 -8.02 -6.88 18.93
C PHE A 83 -7.23 -6.93 20.25
N GLU A 84 -6.70 -5.79 20.71
CA GLU A 84 -5.97 -5.70 21.98
C GLU A 84 -6.87 -5.91 23.21
N GLN A 85 -8.18 -5.61 23.12
CA GLN A 85 -9.14 -5.82 24.21
C GLN A 85 -9.50 -7.29 24.42
N ASP A 86 -9.71 -8.04 23.34
CA ASP A 86 -9.99 -9.48 23.39
C ASP A 86 -9.41 -10.22 22.17
N PRO A 87 -8.11 -10.58 22.22
CA PRO A 87 -7.46 -11.31 21.15
C PRO A 87 -8.08 -12.70 20.93
N SER A 88 -8.67 -13.28 21.97
CA SER A 88 -9.19 -14.65 21.94
C SER A 88 -10.49 -14.76 21.16
N ALA A 89 -11.39 -13.78 21.31
CA ALA A 89 -12.64 -13.70 20.56
C ALA A 89 -12.41 -13.43 19.08
N ASP A 90 -11.51 -12.51 18.71
CA ASP A 90 -11.22 -12.23 17.30
C ASP A 90 -10.58 -13.43 16.59
N VAL A 91 -9.66 -14.15 17.26
CA VAL A 91 -9.07 -15.39 16.71
C VAL A 91 -10.12 -16.52 16.59
N ALA A 92 -11.04 -16.64 17.56
CA ALA A 92 -12.13 -17.62 17.49
C ALA A 92 -13.10 -17.33 16.33
N CYS A 93 -13.50 -16.07 16.15
CA CYS A 93 -14.31 -15.62 15.02
C CYS A 93 -13.64 -15.93 13.68
N MET A 94 -12.32 -15.72 13.56
CA MET A 94 -11.59 -16.04 12.33
C MET A 94 -11.58 -17.55 12.04
N LYS A 95 -11.50 -18.41 13.08
CA LYS A 95 -11.59 -19.87 12.93
C LYS A 95 -12.98 -20.35 12.49
N GLU A 96 -14.04 -19.63 12.86
CA GLU A 96 -15.41 -19.95 12.44
C GLU A 96 -15.69 -19.46 11.02
N THR A 97 -15.25 -18.23 10.69
CA THR A 97 -15.51 -17.60 9.38
C THR A 97 -14.64 -18.18 8.26
N CYS A 98 -13.43 -18.64 8.58
CA CYS A 98 -12.49 -19.23 7.61
C CYS A 98 -12.70 -20.74 7.41
N ARG A 99 -13.69 -21.34 8.09
CA ARG A 99 -14.16 -22.66 7.69
C ARG A 99 -14.95 -22.50 6.39
N LEU A 100 -14.40 -23.02 5.31
CA LEU A 100 -15.12 -23.41 4.09
C LEU A 100 -16.16 -24.50 4.42
N GLN A 101 -17.08 -24.24 5.34
CA GLN A 101 -18.11 -25.18 5.77
C GLN A 101 -19.42 -25.03 4.98
N ASN A 102 -19.44 -24.17 3.94
CA ASN A 102 -20.58 -24.02 3.04
C ASN A 102 -20.13 -23.83 1.56
N LEU A 103 -19.11 -24.56 1.13
CA LEU A 103 -18.86 -24.85 -0.29
C LEU A 103 -18.80 -26.36 -0.49
#